data_AF-A0A2E4YRF5-F1
#
_entry.id   AF-A0A2E4YRF5-F1
#
_cell.length_a   1.000
_cell.length_b   1.000
_cell.length_c   1.000
_cell.angle_alpha   90.00
_cell.angle_beta   90.00
_cell.angle_gamma   90.00
#
_symmetry.space_group_name_H-M   'P 1'
#
loop_
_entity.id
_entity.type
_entity.pdbx_description
1 polymer ?
#
loop_
_entity_poly.entity_id
_entity_poly.type
_entity_poly.pdbx_seq_one_letter_code
_entity_poly.pdbx_strand_id
1 'polypeptide(L)'
;MKFLYNIGIKAYGIGILYGALLHSKKAKQWIEGRLQWQKKLEAIKVNKPIWIHVSSLGEFIMAKPLIEHLLDSYKDKKILLTFLALLGF
;
A
#
# COMPACT_ATOMS: atom_id res chain seq x y z
N MET A 1 -18.45 -13.39 -15.62
CA MET A 1 -17.85 -13.01 -14.31
C MET A 1 -16.87 -11.84 -14.41
N LYS A 2 -15.78 -11.91 -15.21
CA LYS A 2 -14.78 -10.82 -15.32
C LYS A 2 -15.35 -9.47 -15.79
N PHE A 3 -16.33 -9.48 -16.71
CA PHE A 3 -16.97 -8.26 -17.21
C PHE A 3 -17.73 -7.49 -16.11
N LEU A 4 -18.64 -8.17 -15.40
CA LEU A 4 -19.38 -7.60 -14.28
C LEU A 4 -18.46 -7.16 -13.13
N TYR A 5 -17.44 -7.96 -12.82
CA TYR A 5 -16.42 -7.63 -11.83
C TYR A 5 -15.69 -6.32 -12.18
N ASN A 6 -15.26 -6.18 -13.44
CA ASN A 6 -14.59 -4.97 -13.92
C ASN A 6 -15.52 -3.75 -13.92
N ILE A 7 -16.81 -3.92 -14.24
CA ILE A 7 -17.81 -2.86 -14.12
C ILE A 7 -17.93 -2.41 -12.67
N GLY A 8 -18.05 -3.35 -11.74
CA GLY A 8 -18.14 -3.06 -10.30
C GLY A 8 -16.94 -2.27 -9.79
N ILE A 9 -15.72 -2.67 -10.17
CA ILE A 9 -14.49 -1.95 -9.81
C ILE A 9 -14.50 -0.52 -10.38
N LYS A 10 -14.86 -0.35 -11.66
CA LYS A 10 -14.92 0.97 -12.29
C LYS A 10 -15.97 1.85 -11.64
N ALA A 11 -17.16 1.31 -11.35
CA ALA A 11 -18.24 2.02 -10.68
C ALA A 11 -17.81 2.47 -9.26
N TYR A 12 -17.13 1.60 -8.51
CA TYR A 12 -16.58 1.97 -7.20
C TYR A 12 -15.54 3.10 -7.30
N GLY A 13 -14.65 3.04 -8.29
CA GLY A 13 -13.68 4.10 -8.56
C GLY A 13 -14.34 5.45 -8.90
N ILE A 14 -15.42 5.42 -9.70
CA ILE A 14 -16.23 6.60 -10.01
C ILE A 14 -16.91 7.15 -8.75
N GLY A 15 -17.47 6.28 -7.91
CA GLY A 15 -18.09 6.68 -6.64
C GLY A 15 -17.11 7.38 -5.69
N ILE A 16 -15.87 6.89 -5.61
CA ILE A 16 -14.79 7.55 -4.86
C ILE A 16 -14.48 8.93 -5.44
N LEU A 17 -14.38 9.06 -6.76
CA LEU A 17 -14.12 10.35 -7.42
C LEU A 17 -15.22 11.36 -7.10
N TYR A 18 -16.50 10.95 -7.20
CA TYR A 18 -17.63 11.79 -6.79
C TYR A 18 -17.55 12.16 -5.30
N GLY A 19 -17.23 11.21 -4.42
CA GLY A 19 -17.04 11.50 -3.00
C GLY A 19 -15.95 12.55 -2.74
N ALA A 20 -14.86 12.52 -3.50
CA ALA A 20 -13.79 13.50 -3.40
C ALA A 20 -14.23 14.90 -3.88
N LEU A 21 -15.02 14.96 -4.97
CA LEU A 21 -15.65 16.21 -5.46
C LEU A 21 -16.64 16.78 -4.44
N LEU A 22 -17.36 15.93 -3.71
CA LEU A 22 -18.26 16.29 -2.61
C LEU A 22 -17.51 16.54 -1.28
N HIS A 23 -16.23 16.88 -1.34
CA HIS A 23 -15.40 17.26 -0.18
C HIS A 23 -15.20 16.17 0.90
N SER A 24 -15.40 14.89 0.57
CA SER A 24 -15.04 13.81 1.51
C SER A 24 -13.52 13.73 1.69
N LYS A 25 -13.05 14.01 2.91
CA LYS A 25 -11.62 13.90 3.28
C LYS A 25 -11.06 12.51 2.97
N LYS A 26 -11.81 11.45 3.32
CA LYS A 26 -11.40 10.06 3.10
C LYS A 26 -11.25 9.73 1.61
N ALA A 27 -12.18 10.19 0.77
CA ALA A 27 -12.11 9.96 -0.67
C ALA A 27 -10.93 10.70 -1.32
N LYS A 28 -10.67 11.95 -0.90
CA LYS A 28 -9.50 12.71 -1.35
C LYS A 28 -8.19 12.01 -0.98
N GLN A 29 -8.02 11.64 0.29
CA GLN A 29 -6.85 10.88 0.77
C GLN A 29 -6.66 9.56 0.02
N TRP A 30 -7.76 8.87 -0.29
CA TRP A 30 -7.72 7.63 -1.06
C TRP A 30 -7.20 7.84 -2.49
N ILE A 31 -7.54 8.95 -3.15
CA ILE A 31 -7.02 9.29 -4.47
C ILE A 31 -5.55 9.71 -4.37
N GLU A 32 -5.26 10.72 -3.55
CA GLU A 32 -3.93 11.34 -3.40
C GLU A 32 -2.86 10.35 -2.93
N GLY A 33 -3.20 9.49 -1.97
CA GLY A 33 -2.30 8.48 -1.43
C GLY A 33 -1.82 7.45 -2.48
N ARG A 34 -2.62 7.22 -3.54
CA ARG A 34 -2.24 6.32 -4.65
C ARG A 34 -1.77 7.05 -5.90
N LEU A 35 -1.75 8.38 -5.91
CA LEU A 35 -1.17 9.10 -7.04
C LEU A 35 0.33 8.80 -7.14
N GLN A 36 0.74 8.36 -8.34
CA GLN A 36 2.12 8.11 -8.73
C GLN A 36 2.88 7.12 -7.82
N TRP A 37 2.17 6.18 -7.19
CA TRP A 37 2.81 5.22 -6.28
C TRP A 37 3.91 4.40 -6.96
N GLN A 38 3.75 4.04 -8.25
CA GLN A 38 4.79 3.34 -9.00
C GLN A 38 6.06 4.18 -9.14
N LYS A 39 5.92 5.45 -9.54
CA LYS A 39 7.07 6.37 -9.68
C LYS A 39 7.77 6.59 -8.34
N LYS A 40 7.01 6.71 -7.25
CA LYS A 40 7.55 6.83 -5.89
C LYS A 40 8.36 5.59 -5.51
N LEU A 41 7.85 4.39 -5.84
CA LEU A 41 8.56 3.13 -5.57
C LEU A 41 9.83 3.00 -6.43
N GLU A 42 9.75 3.30 -7.72
CA GLU A 42 10.89 3.27 -8.66
C GLU A 42 12.02 4.23 -8.21
N ALA A 43 11.66 5.40 -7.68
CA ALA A 43 12.63 6.39 -7.19
C ALA A 43 13.50 5.89 -6.02
N ILE A 44 13.02 4.94 -5.22
CA ILE A 44 13.76 4.38 -4.06
C ILE A 44 14.90 3.46 -4.53
N LYS A 45 14.91 3.03 -5.81
CA LYS A 45 15.97 2.19 -6.42
C LYS A 45 16.37 1.00 -5.55
N VAL A 46 15.39 0.29 -4.99
CA VAL A 46 15.67 -0.85 -4.12
C VAL A 46 16.04 -2.06 -4.98
N ASN A 47 17.32 -2.42 -4.98
CA ASN A 47 17.80 -3.58 -5.73
C ASN A 47 17.51 -4.88 -4.96
N LYS A 48 16.62 -5.71 -5.50
CA LYS A 48 16.27 -7.06 -4.99
C LYS A 48 16.07 -7.09 -3.45
N PRO A 49 15.07 -6.36 -2.92
CA PRO A 49 14.78 -6.40 -1.49
C PRO A 49 14.19 -7.74 -1.06
N ILE A 50 14.28 -8.00 0.24
CA ILE A 50 13.38 -8.95 0.90
C ILE A 50 12.02 -8.26 1.01
N TRP A 51 11.03 -8.74 0.26
CA TRP A 51 9.68 -8.17 0.28
C TRP A 51 8.81 -8.88 1.31
N ILE A 52 8.25 -8.10 2.24
CA ILE A 52 7.34 -8.58 3.27
C ILE A 52 6.01 -7.83 3.10
N HIS A 53 4.92 -8.59 3.02
CA HIS A 53 3.57 -8.05 3.04
C HIS A 53 2.86 -8.51 4.30
N VAL A 54 2.21 -7.57 4.99
CA VAL A 54 1.37 -7.85 6.15
C VAL A 54 -0.01 -7.20 5.95
N SER A 55 -1.06 -7.84 6.44
CA SER A 55 -2.43 -7.40 6.19
C SER A 55 -2.80 -6.17 7.02
N SER A 56 -2.11 -5.94 8.16
CA SER A 56 -2.42 -4.87 9.11
C SER A 56 -1.20 -4.43 9.92
N LEU A 57 -1.35 -3.30 10.63
CA LEU A 57 -0.33 -2.83 11.57
C LEU A 57 -0.12 -3.81 12.74
N GLY A 58 -1.16 -4.51 13.19
CA GLY A 58 -1.04 -5.51 14.25
C GLY A 58 -0.15 -6.68 13.84
N GLU A 59 -0.30 -7.17 12.61
CA GLU A 59 0.57 -8.21 12.06
C GLU A 59 2.02 -7.74 11.89
N PHE A 60 2.24 -6.47 11.52
CA PHE A 60 3.59 -5.90 11.49
C PHE A 60 4.26 -5.98 12.87
N ILE A 61 3.54 -5.58 13.93
CA ILE A 61 4.09 -5.60 15.29
C ILE A 61 4.48 -7.01 15.70
N MET A 62 3.64 -8.01 15.38
CA MET A 62 3.96 -9.42 15.65
C MET A 62 5.15 -9.92 14.82
N ALA A 63 5.28 -9.48 13.57
CA ALA A 63 6.38 -9.88 12.68
C ALA A 63 7.70 -9.13 12.95
N LYS A 64 7.69 -8.04 13.74
CA LYS A 64 8.87 -7.20 13.99
C LYS A 64 10.11 -7.97 14.43
N PRO A 65 10.06 -8.93 15.38
CA PRO A 65 11.25 -9.67 15.79
C PRO A 65 11.86 -10.50 14.66
N LEU A 66 11.03 -11.05 13.77
CA LEU A 66 11.49 -11.76 12.57
C LEU A 66 12.15 -10.82 11.58
N ILE A 67 11.57 -9.63 11.36
CA ILE A 67 12.11 -8.60 10.48
C ILE A 67 13.48 -8.13 10.98
N GLU A 68 13.63 -7.93 12.29
CA GLU A 68 14.91 -7.55 12.91
C GLU A 68 15.96 -8.63 12.71
N HIS A 69 15.62 -9.90 12.95
CA HIS A 69 16.53 -11.02 12.71
C HIS A 69 16.96 -11.15 11.23
N LEU A 70 16.05 -10.85 10.29
CA LEU A 70 16.36 -10.83 8.86
C LEU A 70 17.32 -9.69 8.49
N LEU A 71 17.18 -8.51 9.11
CA LEU A 71 18.11 -7.39 8.91
C LEU A 71 19.50 -7.74 9.43
N ASP A 72 19.59 -8.43 10.57
CA ASP A 72 20.87 -8.86 11.14
C ASP A 72 21.55 -9.94 10.29
N SER A 73 20.78 -10.89 9.78
CA SER A 73 21.26 -12.01 8.97
C SER A 73 21.65 -11.60 7.54
N TYR A 74 21.01 -10.55 7.00
CA TYR A 74 21.19 -10.09 5.63
C TYR A 74 21.48 -8.59 5.57
N LYS A 75 22.61 -8.17 6.14
CA LYS A 75 23.02 -6.75 6.26
C LYS A 75 23.08 -6.01 4.92
N ASP A 76 23.32 -6.71 3.82
CA ASP A 76 23.44 -6.13 2.47
C ASP A 76 22.08 -6.00 1.76
N LYS A 77 21.01 -6.54 2.35
CA LYS A 77 19.67 -6.55 1.77
C LYS A 77 18.79 -5.51 2.44
N LYS A 78 18.04 -4.78 1.62
CA LYS A 78 16.97 -3.90 2.09
C LYS A 78 15.68 -4.70 2.26
N ILE A 79 14.87 -4.33 3.25
CA ILE A 79 13.52 -4.87 3.41
C ILE A 79 12.51 -3.89 2.81
N LEU A 80 11.65 -4.39 1.94
CA LEU A 80 10.47 -3.68 1.45
C LEU A 80 9.27 -4.18 2.24
N LEU A 81 8.71 -3.37 3.13
CA LEU A 81 7.50 -3.69 3.88
C LEU A 81 6.29 -3.03 3.24
N THR A 82 5.23 -3.80 3.03
CA THR A 82 3.94 -3.29 2.51
C THR A 82 2.82 -3.73 3.43
N PHE A 83 1.86 -2.84 3.69
CA PHE A 83 0.67 -3.17 4.47
C PHE A 83 -0.55 -2.39 4.02
N LEU A 84 -1.73 -2.99 4.21
CA LEU A 84 -3.01 -2.35 3.93
C LEU A 84 -3.32 -1.36 5.06
N ALA A 85 -2.84 -0.12 4.92
CA ALA A 85 -3.27 0.98 5.77
C ALA A 85 -4.13 1.96 4.99
N LEU A 86 -5.29 2.29 5.56
CA LEU A 86 -5.89 3.60 5.36
C LEU A 86 -4.97 4.57 6.09
N LEU A 87 -4.35 5.52 5.39
CA LEU A 87 -3.64 6.64 6.03
C LEU A 87 -4.63 7.35 6.97
N GLY A 88 -4.54 6.99 8.25
CA GLY A 88 -5.37 7.47 9.33
C GLY A 88 -4.49 8.17 10.35
N PHE A 89 -3.96 9.32 9.94
CA PHE A 89 -3.58 10.44 10.79
C PHE A 89 -4.04 11.71 10.08
#